data_AF-A0A9N8DID6-F1
#
_entry.id   AF-A0A9N8DID6-F1
#
_cell.length_a   1.000
_cell.length_b   1.000
_cell.length_c   1.000
_cell.angle_alpha   90.00
_cell.angle_beta   90.00
_cell.angle_gamma   90.00
#
_symmetry.space_group_name_H-M   'P 1'
#
loop_
_entity.id
_entity.type
_entity.pdbx_description
1 polymer ?
#
loop_
_entity_poly.entity_id
_entity_poly.type
_entity_poly.pdbx_seq_one_letter_code
_entity_poly.pdbx_strand_id
1 'polypeptide(L)'
;MRSAEILFTIASVASWLAAPVFGWDIAAAQNELNTQKAKWESMAIDNYRYQHNAAHDTSGAVYPFTTHVWQGSVVSYVDGQGRQINWLSPNTFGNWFGLIQTYIDQPARDLRVTYDATRGFPATIYIVANTGQVQNFEIFSFHYYQVNYNPQGVQATLDRELAKWTSMNIQNYDYQHIAYHDTTNVVYPFKTEVRNGAGTSLKDGNGQPITWTSPSTMGNWFGLIQNYLNSGAQYIEATYDATRGFPTLIYVIQNNALAYHVEINSFIYF
;
A
#
# COMPACT_ATOMS: atom_id res chain seq x y z
N MET A 1 -13.05 -19.33 4.27
CA MET A 1 -13.20 -18.13 5.11
C MET A 1 -12.73 -16.96 4.25
N ARG A 2 -13.61 -16.02 3.90
CA ARG A 2 -13.29 -14.94 2.96
C ARG A 2 -12.50 -13.86 3.70
N SER A 3 -11.29 -13.53 3.25
CA SER A 3 -10.77 -12.17 3.48
C SER A 3 -11.81 -11.24 2.87
N ALA A 4 -12.37 -10.34 3.67
CA ALA A 4 -13.22 -9.29 3.13
C ALA A 4 -12.28 -8.25 2.52
N GLU A 5 -12.02 -8.35 1.22
CA GLU A 5 -11.51 -7.22 0.45
C GLU A 5 -12.61 -6.16 0.46
N ILE A 6 -12.42 -5.19 1.34
CA ILE A 6 -13.33 -4.06 1.46
C ILE A 6 -12.62 -2.88 0.79
N LEU A 7 -12.72 -2.85 -0.54
CA LEU A 7 -12.31 -1.71 -1.36
C LEU A 7 -13.41 -0.64 -1.22
N PHE A 8 -13.08 0.50 -0.61
CA PHE A 8 -13.99 1.64 -0.59
C PHE A 8 -13.31 2.88 -1.13
N THR A 9 -13.95 3.50 -2.12
CA THR A 9 -13.70 4.89 -2.47
C THR A 9 -14.21 5.75 -1.31
N ILE A 10 -13.35 6.59 -0.75
CA ILE A 10 -13.74 7.51 0.33
C ILE A 10 -14.73 8.51 -0.27
N ALA A 11 -16.02 8.29 -0.04
CA ALA A 11 -17.03 9.33 -0.25
C ALA A 11 -16.89 10.31 0.90
N SER A 12 -16.20 11.43 0.69
CA SER A 12 -16.08 12.49 1.69
C SER A 12 -17.47 13.08 1.95
N VAL A 13 -18.14 12.68 3.02
CA VAL A 13 -19.23 13.48 3.57
C VAL A 13 -18.56 14.54 4.45
N ALA A 14 -18.01 15.55 3.79
CA ALA A 14 -17.30 16.62 4.45
C ALA A 14 -18.31 17.47 5.25
N SER A 15 -18.38 17.25 6.57
CA SER A 15 -18.84 18.31 7.46
C SER A 15 -17.68 19.31 7.56
N TRP A 16 -17.70 20.32 6.70
CA TRP A 16 -16.74 21.40 6.74
C TRP A 16 -16.94 22.19 8.03
N LEU A 17 -16.01 22.09 8.98
CA LEU A 17 -15.75 23.20 9.87
C LEU A 17 -14.94 24.24 9.09
N ALA A 18 -15.63 24.98 8.22
CA ALA A 18 -15.07 26.16 7.58
C ALA A 18 -15.23 27.35 8.52
N ALA A 19 -14.17 27.67 9.27
CA ALA A 19 -14.00 28.99 9.84
C ALA A 19 -12.51 29.35 9.87
N PRO A 20 -12.04 30.30 9.04
CA PRO A 20 -10.70 30.85 9.20
C PRO A 20 -10.71 32.09 10.13
N VAL A 21 -9.52 32.35 10.69
CA VAL A 21 -9.02 33.54 11.40
C VAL A 21 -9.19 33.52 12.93
N PHE A 22 -8.09 33.20 13.64
CA PHE A 22 -7.80 33.42 15.06
C PHE A 22 -8.97 33.18 16.05
N GLY A 23 -9.04 31.97 16.60
CA GLY A 23 -10.01 31.62 17.65
C GLY A 23 -10.68 30.26 17.47
N TRP A 24 -9.96 29.25 17.00
CA TRP A 24 -10.46 27.88 17.10
C TRP A 24 -10.60 27.49 18.59
N ASP A 25 -11.71 26.85 18.93
CA ASP A 25 -11.95 26.32 20.26
C ASP A 25 -11.00 25.13 20.47
N ILE A 26 -9.87 25.40 21.14
CA ILE A 26 -8.84 24.40 21.46
C ILE A 26 -9.46 23.21 22.20
N ALA A 27 -10.43 23.45 23.09
CA ALA A 27 -11.08 22.38 23.84
C ALA A 27 -11.93 21.51 22.92
N ALA A 28 -12.67 22.11 21.98
CA ALA A 28 -13.41 21.35 20.97
C ALA A 28 -12.48 20.56 20.05
N ALA A 29 -11.39 21.17 19.56
CA ALA A 29 -10.39 20.49 18.72
C ALA A 29 -9.73 19.31 19.45
N GLN A 30 -9.37 19.51 20.72
CA GLN A 30 -8.80 18.46 21.57
C GLN A 30 -9.80 17.32 21.81
N ASN A 31 -11.07 17.64 22.07
CA ASN A 31 -12.11 16.64 22.28
C ASN A 31 -12.36 15.81 21.01
N GLU A 32 -12.38 16.46 19.84
CA GLU A 32 -12.50 15.79 18.56
C GLU A 32 -11.31 14.86 18.31
N LEU A 33 -10.06 15.36 18.49
CA LEU A 33 -8.85 14.54 18.36
C LEU A 33 -8.91 13.30 19.27
N ASN A 34 -9.25 13.48 20.55
CA ASN A 34 -9.34 12.38 21.51
C ASN A 34 -10.40 11.34 21.09
N THR A 35 -11.56 11.81 20.63
CA THR A 35 -12.67 10.95 20.19
C THR A 35 -12.25 10.11 18.98
N GLN A 36 -11.66 10.75 17.97
CA GLN A 36 -11.27 10.08 16.73
C GLN A 36 -10.07 9.14 16.93
N LYS A 37 -9.12 9.53 17.79
CA LYS A 37 -8.01 8.68 18.21
C LYS A 37 -8.51 7.43 18.96
N ALA A 38 -9.39 7.60 19.95
CA ALA A 38 -9.96 6.47 20.67
C ALA A 38 -10.74 5.53 19.73
N LYS A 39 -11.44 6.08 18.75
CA LYS A 39 -12.13 5.31 17.71
C LYS A 39 -11.15 4.47 16.88
N TRP A 40 -10.07 5.08 16.39
CA TRP A 40 -9.03 4.38 15.66
C TRP A 40 -8.38 3.26 16.50
N GLU A 41 -7.99 3.59 17.74
CA GLU A 41 -7.35 2.64 18.67
C GLU A 41 -8.28 1.46 19.00
N SER A 42 -9.59 1.70 19.14
CA SER A 42 -10.58 0.65 19.40
C SER A 42 -10.69 -0.39 18.29
N MET A 43 -10.28 -0.07 17.07
CA MET A 43 -10.28 -1.02 15.95
C MET A 43 -9.11 -2.01 16.01
N ALA A 44 -8.08 -1.73 16.81
CA ALA A 44 -6.86 -2.52 16.93
C ALA A 44 -6.23 -2.87 15.56
N ILE A 45 -6.27 -1.93 14.61
CA ILE A 45 -5.68 -2.10 13.29
C ILE A 45 -4.19 -1.78 13.37
N ASP A 46 -3.35 -2.77 13.18
CA ASP A 46 -1.90 -2.64 13.13
C ASP A 46 -1.30 -3.03 11.77
N ASN A 47 -2.10 -3.57 10.86
CA ASN A 47 -1.78 -3.80 9.45
C ASN A 47 -2.69 -3.00 8.52
N TYR A 48 -2.12 -2.04 7.79
CA TYR A 48 -2.86 -1.24 6.82
C TYR A 48 -1.95 -0.62 5.76
N ARG A 49 -2.51 -0.39 4.57
CA ARG A 49 -1.93 0.35 3.46
C ARG A 49 -2.78 1.58 3.20
N TYR A 50 -2.16 2.74 3.05
CA TYR A 50 -2.88 3.94 2.68
C TYR A 50 -2.09 4.74 1.65
N GLN A 51 -2.82 5.54 0.92
CA GLN A 51 -2.38 6.17 -0.29
C GLN A 51 -2.64 7.67 -0.11
N HIS A 52 -1.59 8.48 -0.22
CA HIS A 52 -1.64 9.88 0.18
C HIS A 52 -0.85 10.83 -0.73
N ASN A 53 -1.32 12.07 -0.77
CA ASN A 53 -0.56 13.20 -1.29
C ASN A 53 -0.02 13.98 -0.08
N ALA A 54 1.27 14.27 -0.09
CA ALA A 54 1.89 15.18 0.87
C ALA A 54 2.44 16.35 0.06
N ALA A 55 2.19 17.60 0.45
CA ALA A 55 2.61 18.78 -0.32
C ALA A 55 4.13 19.07 -0.30
N HIS A 56 4.97 18.04 -0.17
CA HIS A 56 6.42 18.22 -0.18
C HIS A 56 6.95 18.30 -1.61
N ASP A 57 7.83 19.28 -1.84
CA ASP A 57 8.66 19.37 -3.05
C ASP A 57 9.70 18.24 -3.02
N THR A 58 9.24 17.04 -3.34
CA THR A 58 10.10 15.86 -3.49
C THR A 58 10.52 15.79 -4.93
N SER A 59 11.59 16.50 -5.27
CA SER A 59 12.15 16.51 -6.61
C SER A 59 12.29 15.08 -7.13
N GLY A 60 11.51 14.77 -8.17
CA GLY A 60 11.56 13.49 -8.86
C GLY A 60 10.72 12.36 -8.29
N ALA A 61 9.92 12.51 -7.22
CA ALA A 61 8.93 11.49 -6.83
C ALA A 61 7.58 11.72 -7.55
N VAL A 62 6.85 10.64 -7.82
CA VAL A 62 5.53 10.72 -8.49
C VAL A 62 4.41 10.50 -7.49
N TYR A 63 3.39 11.34 -7.53
CA TYR A 63 2.20 11.13 -6.70
C TYR A 63 1.24 10.10 -7.34
N PRO A 64 0.48 9.38 -6.51
CA PRO A 64 0.47 9.50 -5.06
C PRO A 64 1.44 8.53 -4.37
N PHE A 65 1.79 8.83 -3.12
CA PHE A 65 2.57 7.91 -2.30
C PHE A 65 1.69 6.80 -1.73
N THR A 66 2.30 5.66 -1.48
CA THR A 66 1.72 4.52 -0.79
C THR A 66 2.56 4.19 0.43
N THR A 67 1.92 4.12 1.59
CA THR A 67 2.54 3.70 2.86
C THR A 67 1.90 2.40 3.32
N HIS A 68 2.73 1.44 3.73
CA HIS A 68 2.29 0.22 4.39
C HIS A 68 2.80 0.21 5.83
N VAL A 69 1.88 0.04 6.78
CA VAL A 69 2.16 -0.15 8.20
C VAL A 69 1.81 -1.59 8.62
N TRP A 70 2.72 -2.25 9.31
CA TRP A 70 2.57 -3.58 9.90
C TRP A 70 3.05 -3.57 11.34
N GLN A 71 2.25 -4.12 12.25
CA GLN A 71 2.52 -4.12 13.70
C GLN A 71 2.89 -2.72 14.22
N GLY A 72 2.20 -1.70 13.71
CA GLY A 72 2.42 -0.30 14.08
C GLY A 72 3.70 0.34 13.54
N SER A 73 4.46 -0.36 12.67
CA SER A 73 5.68 0.16 12.04
C SER A 73 5.50 0.27 10.53
N VAL A 74 6.07 1.31 9.91
CA VAL A 74 6.09 1.42 8.45
C VAL A 74 7.03 0.35 7.89
N VAL A 75 6.52 -0.51 7.01
CA VAL A 75 7.30 -1.58 6.34
C VAL A 75 7.51 -1.34 4.85
N SER A 76 6.76 -0.43 4.23
CA SER A 76 6.96 -0.02 2.84
C SER A 76 6.53 1.43 2.62
N TYR A 77 7.30 2.16 1.82
CA TYR A 77 6.97 3.52 1.40
C TYR A 77 7.42 3.73 -0.04
N VAL A 78 6.45 3.91 -0.94
CA VAL A 78 6.71 3.96 -2.38
C VAL A 78 5.94 5.11 -3.02
N ASP A 79 6.44 5.62 -4.12
CA ASP A 79 5.74 6.64 -4.90
C ASP A 79 4.74 6.04 -5.91
N GLY A 80 4.08 6.87 -6.69
CA GLY A 80 3.05 6.49 -7.67
C GLY A 80 3.60 5.70 -8.87
N GLN A 81 4.92 5.62 -9.02
CA GLN A 81 5.59 4.72 -9.97
C GLN A 81 6.09 3.43 -9.31
N GLY A 82 5.86 3.29 -8.01
CA GLY A 82 6.31 2.19 -7.20
C GLY A 82 7.79 2.25 -6.83
N ARG A 83 8.45 3.40 -6.91
CA ARG A 83 9.83 3.54 -6.44
C ARG A 83 9.85 3.68 -4.93
N GLN A 84 10.70 2.90 -4.27
CA GLN A 84 10.92 3.00 -2.84
C GLN A 84 11.48 4.39 -2.48
N ILE A 85 10.93 4.99 -1.43
CA ILE A 85 11.32 6.30 -0.92
C ILE A 85 11.99 6.12 0.44
N ASN A 86 13.31 6.27 0.48
CA ASN A 86 14.12 6.04 1.68
C ASN A 86 14.54 7.33 2.41
N TRP A 87 14.37 8.49 1.77
CA TRP A 87 14.77 9.81 2.31
C TRP A 87 13.65 10.54 3.07
N LEU A 88 12.47 9.94 3.14
CA LEU A 88 11.35 10.44 3.91
C LEU A 88 10.87 9.34 4.85
N SER A 89 10.60 9.72 6.09
CA SER A 89 9.91 8.85 7.04
C SER A 89 8.41 9.09 6.89
N PRO A 90 7.64 8.17 6.27
CA PRO A 90 6.20 8.30 6.27
C PRO A 90 5.65 8.11 7.69
N ASN A 91 4.45 8.62 7.90
CA ASN A 91 3.83 8.63 9.21
C ASN A 91 2.85 7.46 9.36
N THR A 92 2.87 6.79 10.51
CA THR A 92 1.71 5.99 10.92
C THR A 92 0.55 6.92 11.29
N PHE A 93 -0.66 6.39 11.47
CA PHE A 93 -1.76 7.21 11.99
C PHE A 93 -1.51 7.68 13.41
N GLY A 94 -0.79 6.88 14.22
CA GLY A 94 -0.28 7.32 15.52
C GLY A 94 0.59 8.58 15.40
N ASN A 95 1.51 8.60 14.44
CA ASN A 95 2.35 9.79 14.18
C ASN A 95 1.51 10.98 13.70
N TRP A 96 0.50 10.77 12.85
CA TRP A 96 -0.41 11.83 12.42
C TRP A 96 -1.21 12.43 13.58
N PHE A 97 -1.75 11.60 14.48
CA PHE A 97 -2.41 12.08 15.69
C PHE A 97 -1.44 12.88 16.58
N GLY A 98 -0.19 12.44 16.72
CA GLY A 98 0.85 13.18 17.46
C GLY A 98 1.18 14.53 16.83
N LEU A 99 1.22 14.60 15.49
CA LEU A 99 1.41 15.86 14.77
C LEU A 99 0.25 16.83 15.01
N ILE A 100 -1.00 16.34 14.91
CA ILE A 100 -2.19 17.15 15.18
C ILE A 100 -2.17 17.66 16.62
N GLN A 101 -1.87 16.79 17.60
CA GLN A 101 -1.73 17.16 19.01
C GLN A 101 -0.70 18.29 19.20
N THR A 102 0.46 18.18 18.54
CA THR A 102 1.52 19.20 18.61
C THR A 102 1.00 20.58 18.19
N TYR A 103 0.17 20.65 17.14
CA TYR A 103 -0.39 21.91 16.66
C TYR A 103 -1.64 22.38 17.43
N ILE A 104 -2.26 21.53 18.24
CA ILE A 104 -3.24 21.93 19.25
C ILE A 104 -2.51 22.56 20.45
N ASP A 105 -1.47 21.90 20.96
CA ASP A 105 -0.69 22.35 22.12
C ASP A 105 0.12 23.61 21.82
N GLN A 106 0.63 23.72 20.60
CA GLN A 106 1.36 24.88 20.08
C GLN A 106 0.59 25.41 18.87
N PRO A 107 -0.41 26.28 19.10
CA PRO A 107 -1.35 26.69 18.07
C PRO A 107 -0.66 27.12 16.78
N ALA A 108 -0.94 26.39 15.70
CA ALA A 108 -0.66 26.83 14.35
C ALA A 108 -1.45 28.11 14.04
N ARG A 109 -1.06 28.81 12.97
CA ARG A 109 -1.88 29.91 12.43
C ARG A 109 -3.22 29.39 11.90
N ASP A 110 -3.21 28.20 11.30
CA ASP A 110 -4.41 27.48 10.83
C ASP A 110 -4.16 25.97 10.99
N LEU A 111 -5.13 25.26 11.55
CA LEU A 111 -5.16 23.80 11.58
C LEU A 111 -6.56 23.34 11.19
N ARG A 112 -6.64 22.54 10.13
CA ARG A 112 -7.89 21.91 9.68
C ARG A 112 -7.64 20.43 9.51
N VAL A 113 -8.45 19.62 10.17
CA VAL A 113 -8.37 18.17 10.10
C VAL A 113 -9.75 17.64 9.77
N THR A 114 -9.81 16.70 8.83
CA THR A 114 -10.98 15.83 8.69
C THR A 114 -10.60 14.41 9.05
N TYR A 115 -11.55 13.67 9.58
CA TYR A 115 -11.36 12.28 9.99
C TYR A 115 -12.29 11.38 9.18
N ASP A 116 -11.87 10.14 8.95
CA ASP A 116 -12.77 9.11 8.43
C ASP A 116 -13.88 8.87 9.46
N ALA A 117 -15.13 9.17 9.07
CA ALA A 117 -16.27 9.10 9.96
C ALA A 117 -16.54 7.69 10.51
N THR A 118 -16.01 6.63 9.89
CA THR A 118 -16.21 5.24 10.31
C THR A 118 -15.09 4.75 11.22
N ARG A 119 -13.85 5.19 11.00
CA ARG A 119 -12.63 4.60 11.58
C ARG A 119 -11.81 5.58 12.41
N GLY A 120 -12.06 6.87 12.29
CA GLY A 120 -11.43 7.92 13.08
C GLY A 120 -9.99 8.26 12.69
N PHE A 121 -9.41 7.65 11.66
CA PHE A 121 -8.08 8.07 11.19
C PHE A 121 -8.17 9.46 10.52
N PRO A 122 -7.12 10.30 10.60
CA PRO A 122 -7.08 11.58 9.88
C PRO A 122 -7.11 11.37 8.36
N ALA A 123 -8.16 11.85 7.70
CA ALA A 123 -8.33 11.74 6.25
C ALA A 123 -7.69 12.92 5.50
N THR A 124 -7.81 14.14 6.04
CA THR A 124 -7.07 15.30 5.55
C THR A 124 -6.49 16.10 6.70
N ILE A 125 -5.30 16.67 6.49
CA ILE A 125 -4.61 17.55 7.44
C ILE A 125 -4.07 18.74 6.66
N TYR A 126 -4.53 19.93 7.02
CA TYR A 126 -4.04 21.20 6.51
C TYR A 126 -3.51 22.04 7.66
N ILE A 127 -2.23 22.42 7.59
CA ILE A 127 -1.53 23.20 8.61
C ILE A 127 -0.90 24.42 7.96
N VAL A 128 -1.12 25.58 8.57
CA VAL A 128 -0.32 26.79 8.33
C VAL A 128 0.43 27.11 9.61
N ALA A 129 1.73 26.84 9.63
CA ALA A 129 2.57 27.12 10.78
C ALA A 129 2.71 28.63 11.03
N ASN A 130 3.12 29.02 12.24
CA ASN A 130 3.39 30.43 12.57
C ASN A 130 4.52 31.05 11.74
N THR A 131 5.39 30.22 11.15
CA THR A 131 6.43 30.62 10.20
C THR A 131 5.90 30.91 8.79
N GLY A 132 4.61 30.66 8.53
CA GLY A 132 4.00 30.75 7.21
C GLY A 132 4.18 29.51 6.33
N GLN A 133 4.90 28.49 6.81
CA GLN A 133 5.00 27.20 6.12
C GLN A 133 3.62 26.52 6.06
N VAL A 134 3.27 26.00 4.89
CA VAL A 134 2.03 25.28 4.64
C VAL A 134 2.34 23.80 4.48
N GLN A 135 1.61 22.96 5.20
CA GLN A 135 1.63 21.51 5.00
C GLN A 135 0.21 21.06 4.67
N ASN A 136 0.08 20.26 3.62
CA ASN A 136 -1.18 19.63 3.25
C ASN A 136 -0.97 18.14 3.05
N PHE A 137 -1.85 17.36 3.63
CA PHE A 137 -1.86 15.92 3.55
C PHE A 137 -3.30 15.45 3.30
N GLU A 138 -3.45 14.58 2.32
CA GLU A 138 -4.75 14.03 1.92
C GLU A 138 -4.62 12.54 1.64
N ILE A 139 -5.49 11.75 2.27
CA ILE A 139 -5.64 10.32 2.03
C ILE A 139 -6.81 10.12 1.09
N PHE A 140 -6.53 9.51 -0.05
CA PHE A 140 -7.55 9.20 -1.06
C PHE A 140 -7.85 7.70 -1.13
N SER A 141 -7.01 6.86 -0.53
CA SER A 141 -7.28 5.43 -0.37
C SER A 141 -6.73 4.88 0.94
N PHE A 142 -7.53 4.04 1.60
CA PHE A 142 -7.18 3.35 2.83
C PHE A 142 -7.65 1.90 2.74
N HIS A 143 -6.73 0.98 2.95
CA HIS A 143 -6.93 -0.45 3.03
C HIS A 143 -6.38 -0.93 4.35
N TYR A 144 -7.15 -1.71 5.08
CA TYR A 144 -6.66 -2.35 6.30
C TYR A 144 -6.92 -3.83 6.23
N TYR A 145 -6.06 -4.54 6.94
CA TYR A 145 -6.07 -5.98 6.98
C TYR A 145 -6.32 -6.36 8.43
N GLN A 146 -7.52 -6.84 8.73
CA GLN A 146 -7.71 -7.52 10.01
C GLN A 146 -6.86 -8.79 9.98
N VAL A 147 -5.83 -8.84 10.82
CA VAL A 147 -4.91 -9.98 10.89
C VAL A 147 -5.59 -11.13 11.62
N ASN A 148 -6.58 -11.74 10.97
CA ASN A 148 -6.85 -13.16 11.11
C ASN A 148 -6.08 -13.88 10.01
N TYR A 149 -4.75 -13.73 10.00
CA TYR A 149 -3.92 -14.41 9.02
C TYR A 149 -4.13 -15.92 9.17
N ASN A 150 -4.74 -16.51 8.15
CA ASN A 150 -5.06 -17.92 8.11
C ASN A 150 -4.25 -18.56 6.98
N PRO A 151 -3.04 -19.08 7.27
CA PRO A 151 -2.18 -19.67 6.25
C PRO A 151 -2.86 -20.86 5.54
N GLN A 152 -3.74 -21.60 6.23
CA GLN A 152 -4.52 -22.68 5.60
C GLN A 152 -5.51 -22.14 4.57
N GLY A 153 -6.14 -20.99 4.84
CA GLY A 153 -7.02 -20.31 3.90
C GLY A 153 -6.28 -19.78 2.67
N VAL A 154 -5.07 -19.25 2.87
CA VAL A 154 -4.18 -18.83 1.78
C VAL A 154 -3.74 -20.04 0.96
N GLN A 155 -3.33 -21.15 1.58
CA GLN A 155 -2.97 -22.40 0.90
C GLN A 155 -4.12 -22.93 0.05
N ALA A 156 -5.33 -23.05 0.61
CA ALA A 156 -6.49 -23.54 -0.14
C ALA A 156 -6.85 -22.65 -1.34
N THR A 157 -6.60 -21.33 -1.23
CA THR A 157 -6.79 -20.39 -2.34
C THR A 157 -5.70 -20.58 -3.39
N LEU A 158 -4.43 -20.69 -2.97
CA LEU A 158 -3.30 -20.95 -3.86
C LEU A 158 -3.51 -22.23 -4.67
N ASP A 159 -3.90 -23.33 -4.02
CA ASP A 159 -4.14 -24.63 -4.66
C ASP A 159 -5.24 -24.54 -5.72
N ARG A 160 -6.35 -23.85 -5.41
CA ARG A 160 -7.49 -23.65 -6.31
C ARG A 160 -7.08 -22.86 -7.55
N GLU A 161 -6.41 -21.72 -7.35
CA GLU A 161 -6.05 -20.83 -8.45
C GLU A 161 -4.90 -21.40 -9.29
N LEU A 162 -3.98 -22.16 -8.68
CA LEU A 162 -2.96 -22.93 -9.40
C LEU A 162 -3.61 -24.00 -10.29
N ALA A 163 -4.54 -24.79 -9.76
CA ALA A 163 -5.25 -25.81 -10.55
C ALA A 163 -5.98 -25.18 -11.75
N LYS A 164 -6.60 -24.02 -11.55
CA LYS A 164 -7.27 -23.26 -12.60
C LYS A 164 -6.29 -22.78 -13.66
N TRP A 165 -5.18 -22.15 -13.27
CA TRP A 165 -4.12 -21.73 -14.18
C TRP A 165 -3.58 -22.90 -15.00
N THR A 166 -3.24 -24.01 -14.33
CA THR A 166 -2.75 -25.23 -14.98
C THR A 166 -3.76 -25.80 -15.98
N SER A 167 -5.06 -25.74 -15.68
CA SER A 167 -6.11 -26.24 -16.57
C SER A 167 -6.22 -25.45 -17.88
N MET A 168 -5.79 -24.19 -17.91
CA MET A 168 -5.78 -23.38 -19.13
C MET A 168 -4.67 -23.77 -20.10
N ASN A 169 -3.63 -24.46 -19.63
CA ASN A 169 -2.46 -24.88 -20.42
C ASN A 169 -1.85 -23.73 -21.26
N ILE A 170 -1.82 -22.52 -20.70
CA ILE A 170 -1.23 -21.35 -21.37
C ILE A 170 0.29 -21.46 -21.29
N GLN A 171 0.95 -21.55 -22.45
CA GLN A 171 2.41 -21.69 -22.53
C GLN A 171 3.11 -20.45 -23.12
N ASN A 172 2.39 -19.60 -23.84
CA ASN A 172 2.92 -18.35 -24.38
C ASN A 172 2.12 -17.18 -23.85
N TYR A 173 2.81 -16.24 -23.22
CA TYR A 173 2.22 -15.01 -22.71
C TYR A 173 3.27 -13.94 -22.47
N ASP A 174 2.80 -12.70 -22.47
CA ASP A 174 3.53 -11.53 -22.00
C ASP A 174 2.81 -10.99 -20.77
N TYR A 175 3.58 -10.53 -19.79
CA TYR A 175 3.00 -9.81 -18.66
C TYR A 175 3.89 -8.67 -18.20
N GLN A 176 3.27 -7.68 -17.56
CA GLN A 176 3.97 -6.59 -16.89
C GLN A 176 3.83 -6.73 -15.39
N HIS A 177 4.90 -6.48 -14.66
CA HIS A 177 4.87 -6.48 -13.21
C HIS A 177 5.73 -5.38 -12.60
N ILE A 178 5.37 -4.96 -11.40
CA ILE A 178 6.16 -4.11 -10.52
C ILE A 178 6.59 -5.00 -9.37
N ALA A 179 7.89 -5.26 -9.25
CA ALA A 179 8.46 -5.94 -8.11
C ALA A 179 9.32 -4.95 -7.35
N TYR A 180 8.90 -4.58 -6.14
CA TYR A 180 9.54 -3.55 -5.35
C TYR A 180 10.89 -4.06 -4.82
N HIS A 181 11.94 -3.83 -5.59
CA HIS A 181 13.32 -4.18 -5.27
C HIS A 181 14.21 -2.95 -5.13
N ASP A 182 15.21 -3.03 -4.26
CA ASP A 182 16.19 -1.97 -3.98
C ASP A 182 17.28 -1.86 -5.05
N THR A 183 16.94 -2.13 -6.32
CA THR A 183 17.89 -2.02 -7.44
C THR A 183 17.82 -0.63 -8.03
N THR A 184 18.86 0.18 -7.79
CA THR A 184 19.06 1.45 -8.50
C THR A 184 19.23 1.20 -10.00
N ASN A 185 18.64 2.05 -10.84
CA ASN A 185 18.76 2.07 -12.32
C ASN A 185 17.83 1.15 -13.13
N VAL A 186 16.65 0.83 -12.63
CA VAL A 186 15.60 0.19 -13.44
C VAL A 186 14.35 1.06 -13.49
N VAL A 187 13.68 1.06 -14.63
CA VAL A 187 12.39 1.73 -14.80
C VAL A 187 11.27 0.70 -14.70
N TYR A 188 10.24 0.96 -13.91
CA TYR A 188 9.06 0.10 -13.81
C TYR A 188 7.98 0.52 -14.83
N PRO A 189 7.07 -0.39 -15.23
CA PRO A 189 7.01 -1.81 -14.88
C PRO A 189 8.01 -2.66 -15.70
N PHE A 190 8.35 -3.84 -15.18
CA PHE A 190 9.11 -4.83 -15.94
C PHE A 190 8.19 -5.56 -16.91
N LYS A 191 8.66 -5.79 -18.14
CA LYS A 191 7.98 -6.63 -19.13
C LYS A 191 8.66 -8.00 -19.20
N THR A 192 7.89 -9.05 -18.97
CA THR A 192 8.33 -10.44 -19.10
C THR A 192 7.65 -11.12 -20.28
N GLU A 193 8.41 -11.86 -21.06
CA GLU A 193 7.92 -12.71 -22.15
C GLU A 193 8.17 -14.17 -21.79
N VAL A 194 7.13 -15.00 -21.90
CA VAL A 194 7.18 -16.44 -21.68
C VAL A 194 6.78 -17.15 -22.96
N ARG A 195 7.58 -18.12 -23.40
CA ARG A 195 7.34 -18.93 -24.60
C ARG A 195 7.56 -20.40 -24.28
N ASN A 196 6.66 -21.26 -24.74
CA ASN A 196 6.69 -22.70 -24.46
C ASN A 196 6.90 -23.02 -22.97
N GLY A 197 6.29 -22.22 -22.08
CA GLY A 197 6.39 -22.34 -20.63
C GLY A 197 7.70 -21.84 -20.01
N ALA A 198 8.64 -21.31 -20.79
CA ALA A 198 9.91 -20.78 -20.30
C ALA A 198 9.99 -19.25 -20.43
N GLY A 199 10.55 -18.58 -19.42
CA GLY A 199 10.84 -17.14 -19.49
C GLY A 199 11.95 -16.86 -20.50
N THR A 200 11.66 -16.07 -21.53
CA THR A 200 12.59 -15.82 -22.65
C THR A 200 13.16 -14.40 -22.67
N SER A 201 12.45 -13.42 -22.10
CA SER A 201 12.91 -12.03 -22.07
C SER A 201 12.39 -11.31 -20.83
N LEU A 202 13.24 -10.47 -20.25
CA LEU A 202 12.89 -9.53 -19.19
C LEU A 202 13.46 -8.15 -19.58
N LYS A 203 12.60 -7.13 -19.59
CA LYS A 203 12.94 -5.75 -19.93
C LYS A 203 12.40 -4.80 -18.89
N ASP A 204 13.05 -3.67 -18.69
CA ASP A 204 12.53 -2.57 -17.87
C ASP A 204 11.48 -1.75 -18.65
N GLY A 205 10.92 -0.72 -18.01
CA GLY A 205 9.91 0.17 -18.58
C GLY A 205 10.40 1.02 -19.76
N ASN A 206 11.73 1.14 -19.96
CA ASN A 206 12.34 1.75 -21.14
C ASN A 206 12.64 0.74 -22.24
N GLY A 207 12.28 -0.54 -22.05
CA GLY A 207 12.57 -1.63 -22.97
C GLY A 207 14.02 -2.13 -22.93
N GLN A 208 14.82 -1.69 -21.96
CA GLN A 208 16.20 -2.16 -21.80
C GLN A 208 16.21 -3.59 -21.21
N PRO A 209 17.02 -4.50 -21.74
CA PRO A 209 17.14 -5.85 -21.20
C PRO A 209 17.63 -5.85 -19.75
N ILE A 210 17.01 -6.68 -18.91
CA ILE A 210 17.46 -6.96 -17.55
C ILE A 210 18.21 -8.29 -17.55
N THR A 211 19.49 -8.29 -17.18
CA THR A 211 20.38 -9.47 -17.27
C THR A 211 20.82 -10.02 -15.91
N TRP A 212 20.58 -9.29 -14.81
CA TRP A 212 20.99 -9.69 -13.46
C TRP A 212 20.01 -10.67 -12.79
N THR A 213 18.85 -10.91 -13.40
CA THR A 213 17.88 -11.93 -12.96
C THR A 213 17.24 -12.63 -14.15
N SER A 214 16.65 -13.80 -13.89
CA SER A 214 15.90 -14.55 -14.91
C SER A 214 14.44 -14.06 -14.99
N PRO A 215 13.82 -14.09 -16.17
CA PRO A 215 12.39 -13.80 -16.29
C PRO A 215 11.56 -14.86 -15.56
N SER A 216 10.70 -14.43 -14.64
CA SER A 216 9.80 -15.31 -13.91
C SER A 216 8.64 -15.80 -14.79
N THR A 217 8.22 -17.03 -14.60
CA THR A 217 6.94 -17.55 -15.13
C THR A 217 5.85 -17.47 -14.07
N MET A 218 4.58 -17.65 -14.45
CA MET A 218 3.49 -17.78 -13.48
C MET A 218 3.70 -18.95 -12.52
N GLY A 219 4.30 -20.06 -12.98
CA GLY A 219 4.69 -21.17 -12.11
C GLY A 219 5.71 -20.74 -11.05
N ASN A 220 6.65 -19.85 -11.38
CA ASN A 220 7.59 -19.30 -10.41
C ASN A 220 6.87 -18.41 -9.37
N TRP A 221 5.86 -17.64 -9.78
CA TRP A 221 5.07 -16.82 -8.85
C TRP A 221 4.25 -17.66 -7.88
N PHE A 222 3.57 -18.71 -8.35
CA PHE A 222 2.92 -19.69 -7.46
C PHE A 222 3.91 -20.34 -6.49
N GLY A 223 5.06 -20.76 -7.01
CA GLY A 223 6.13 -21.36 -6.20
C GLY A 223 6.67 -20.40 -5.14
N LEU A 224 6.77 -19.10 -5.45
CA LEU A 224 7.17 -18.08 -4.49
C LEU A 224 6.20 -17.97 -3.31
N ILE A 225 4.89 -17.91 -3.60
CA ILE A 225 3.85 -17.86 -2.56
C ILE A 225 3.92 -19.13 -1.69
N GLN A 226 4.05 -20.30 -2.32
CA GLN A 226 4.17 -21.58 -1.62
C GLN A 226 5.41 -21.61 -0.72
N ASN A 227 6.55 -21.10 -1.19
CA ASN A 227 7.78 -21.06 -0.42
C ASN A 227 7.63 -20.19 0.83
N TYR A 228 6.92 -19.06 0.74
CA TYR A 228 6.64 -18.22 1.90
C TYR A 228 5.62 -18.83 2.87
N LEU A 229 4.62 -19.57 2.37
CA LEU A 229 3.73 -20.36 3.23
C LEU A 229 4.52 -21.41 4.01
N ASN A 230 5.39 -22.15 3.31
CA ASN A 230 6.19 -23.22 3.90
C ASN A 230 7.22 -22.70 4.91
N SER A 231 7.78 -21.51 4.70
CA SER A 231 8.73 -20.88 5.63
C SER A 231 8.06 -20.19 6.82
N GLY A 232 6.71 -20.19 6.87
CA GLY A 232 5.94 -19.58 7.94
C GLY A 232 6.06 -18.06 7.95
N ALA A 233 5.91 -17.42 6.79
CA ALA A 233 5.81 -15.97 6.71
C ALA A 233 4.72 -15.44 7.66
N GLN A 234 4.95 -14.26 8.24
CA GLN A 234 4.01 -13.65 9.19
C GLN A 234 2.68 -13.27 8.53
N TYR A 235 2.76 -12.89 7.25
CA TYR A 235 1.62 -12.49 6.47
C TYR A 235 1.86 -12.79 4.99
N ILE A 236 0.80 -13.25 4.32
CA ILE A 236 0.76 -13.42 2.87
C ILE A 236 -0.61 -12.95 2.41
N GLU A 237 -0.61 -12.02 1.48
CA GLU A 237 -1.74 -11.64 0.66
C GLU A 237 -1.43 -12.00 -0.79
N ALA A 238 -2.36 -12.70 -1.43
CA ALA A 238 -2.27 -12.95 -2.86
C ALA A 238 -3.66 -12.77 -3.46
N THR A 239 -3.76 -11.91 -4.47
CA THR A 239 -4.96 -11.79 -5.30
C THR A 239 -4.71 -12.48 -6.63
N TYR A 240 -5.77 -12.90 -7.30
CA TYR A 240 -5.68 -13.70 -8.51
C TYR A 240 -6.68 -13.21 -9.54
N ASP A 241 -6.34 -13.38 -10.81
CA ASP A 241 -7.26 -13.12 -11.91
C ASP A 241 -8.48 -14.04 -11.81
N ALA A 242 -9.67 -13.45 -11.68
CA ALA A 242 -10.92 -14.17 -11.47
C ALA A 242 -11.31 -15.10 -12.64
N THR A 243 -10.70 -14.95 -13.82
CA THR A 243 -10.97 -15.80 -14.99
C THR A 243 -9.89 -16.86 -15.20
N ARG A 244 -8.63 -16.52 -14.93
CA ARG A 244 -7.46 -17.31 -15.33
C ARG A 244 -6.67 -17.90 -14.17
N GLY A 245 -6.85 -17.36 -12.96
CA GLY A 245 -6.24 -17.86 -11.73
C GLY A 245 -4.77 -17.49 -11.55
N PHE A 246 -4.12 -16.76 -12.46
CA PHE A 246 -2.74 -16.32 -12.20
C PHE A 246 -2.72 -15.22 -11.11
N PRO A 247 -1.63 -15.13 -10.30
CA PRO A 247 -1.51 -14.09 -9.29
C PRO A 247 -1.52 -12.68 -9.91
N THR A 248 -2.27 -11.75 -9.33
CA THR A 248 -2.31 -10.32 -9.72
C THR A 248 -1.66 -9.42 -8.68
N LEU A 249 -1.63 -9.85 -7.41
CA LEU A 249 -0.90 -9.23 -6.32
C LEU A 249 -0.22 -10.35 -5.53
N ILE A 250 1.02 -10.12 -5.12
CA ILE A 250 1.71 -10.94 -4.13
C ILE A 250 2.32 -9.98 -3.13
N TYR A 251 1.87 -10.04 -1.89
CA TYR A 251 2.42 -9.27 -0.80
C TYR A 251 2.73 -10.20 0.37
N VAL A 252 3.96 -10.14 0.87
CA VAL A 252 4.46 -11.03 1.92
C VAL A 252 5.21 -10.21 2.96
N ILE A 253 4.97 -10.52 4.23
CA ILE A 253 5.79 -10.05 5.34
C ILE A 253 6.47 -11.27 5.97
N GLN A 254 7.80 -11.27 5.91
CA GLN A 254 8.63 -12.33 6.46
C GLN A 254 8.78 -12.19 7.99
N ASN A 255 9.30 -13.23 8.64
CA ASN A 255 9.52 -13.25 10.10
C ASN A 255 10.49 -12.19 10.63
N ASN A 256 11.33 -11.62 9.75
CA ASN A 256 12.26 -10.54 10.05
C ASN A 256 11.72 -9.15 9.63
N ALA A 257 10.41 -9.02 9.41
CA ALA A 257 9.74 -7.80 8.94
C ALA A 257 10.20 -7.31 7.55
N LEU A 258 10.88 -8.14 6.75
CA LEU A 258 11.10 -7.82 5.34
C LEU A 258 9.80 -8.00 4.57
N ALA A 259 9.41 -6.96 3.83
CA ALA A 259 8.27 -7.00 2.93
C ALA A 259 8.71 -7.37 1.51
N TYR A 260 7.92 -8.21 0.86
CA TYR A 260 8.02 -8.52 -0.56
C TYR A 260 6.71 -8.14 -1.23
N HIS A 261 6.77 -7.37 -2.31
CA HIS A 261 5.58 -6.87 -2.98
C HIS A 261 5.76 -6.98 -4.51
N VAL A 262 4.80 -7.63 -5.15
CA VAL A 262 4.68 -7.74 -6.61
C VAL A 262 3.24 -7.43 -7.03
N GLU A 263 3.09 -6.52 -7.98
CA GLU A 263 1.82 -6.25 -8.67
C GLU A 263 1.95 -6.66 -10.14
N ILE A 264 1.01 -7.46 -10.67
CA ILE A 264 0.97 -7.90 -12.08
C ILE A 264 -0.19 -7.17 -12.76
N ASN A 265 0.14 -6.21 -13.62
CA ASN A 265 -0.81 -5.18 -14.07
C ASN A 265 -1.26 -5.34 -15.53
N SER A 266 -0.61 -6.23 -16.29
CA SER A 266 -0.98 -6.53 -17.68
C SER A 266 -0.64 -7.98 -17.99
N PHE A 267 -1.53 -8.67 -18.71
CA PHE A 267 -1.36 -10.06 -19.11
C PHE A 267 -2.00 -10.31 -20.47
N ILE A 268 -1.22 -10.80 -21.43
CA ILE A 268 -1.64 -11.13 -22.80
C ILE A 268 -1.12 -12.53 -23.13
N TYR A 269 -1.99 -13.42 -23.60
CA TYR A 269 -1.62 -14.79 -23.99
C TYR A 269 -2.04 -15.06 -25.43
N PHE A 270 -1.38 -16.03 -26.07
CA PHE A 270 -1.58 -16.38 -27.49
C PHE A 270 -1.13 -17.80 -27.82
#